data_AF-A0A1Q9DH85-F1
#
_entry.id   AF-A0A1Q9DH85-F1
#
_cell.length_a   1.000
_cell.length_b   1.000
_cell.length_c   1.000
_cell.angle_alpha   90.00
_cell.angle_beta   90.00
_cell.angle_gamma   90.00
#
_symmetry.space_group_name_H-M   'P 1'
#
loop_
_entity.id
_entity.type
_entity.pdbx_description
1 polymer ?
#
loop_
_entity_poly.entity_id
_entity_poly.type
_entity_poly.pdbx_seq_one_letter_code
_entity_poly.pdbx_strand_id
1 'polypeptide(L)'
;METLQDHDFILEASHRQCVEELFDDYADDFDRHLGALRYDIPSCLLAMLPMAKFNRCIDLGCGTGLAGARVRARCTLLEGVDLPRKIPEALEPTT
;
A
#
# COMPACT_ATOMS: atom_id res chain seq x y z
N MET A 1 25.80 14.72 29.90
CA MET A 1 26.01 14.25 28.52
C MET A 1 24.87 13.30 28.18
N GLU A 2 23.64 13.78 28.33
CA GLU A 2 22.42 12.96 28.42
C GLU A 2 21.29 13.66 27.65
N THR A 3 21.23 14.99 27.70
CA THR A 3 20.26 15.86 27.01
C THR A 3 20.36 15.96 25.48
N LEU A 4 21.47 15.55 24.86
CA LEU A 4 21.61 15.61 23.38
C LEU A 4 21.05 14.37 22.68
N GLN A 5 21.10 13.20 23.32
CA GLN A 5 20.53 11.97 22.76
C GLN A 5 19.00 11.98 22.82
N ASP A 6 18.43 12.60 23.85
CA ASP A 6 16.97 12.76 23.99
C ASP A 6 16.37 13.67 22.90
N HIS A 7 17.09 14.71 22.49
CA HIS A 7 16.63 15.63 21.45
C HIS A 7 16.60 14.99 20.05
N ASP A 8 17.64 14.24 19.67
CA ASP A 8 17.66 13.52 18.39
C ASP A 8 16.58 12.43 18.34
N PHE A 9 16.35 11.72 19.45
CA PHE A 9 15.30 10.71 19.54
C PHE A 9 13.88 11.30 19.39
N ILE A 10 13.62 12.47 20.01
CA ILE A 10 12.35 13.19 19.86
C ILE A 10 12.15 13.72 18.44
N LEU A 11 13.22 14.21 17.79
CA LEU A 11 13.19 14.68 16.41
C LEU A 11 12.91 13.54 15.42
N GLU A 12 13.54 12.39 15.57
CA GLU A 12 13.29 11.23 14.70
C GLU A 12 11.87 10.67 14.87
N ALA A 13 11.40 10.52 16.12
CA ALA A 13 10.05 10.05 16.40
C ALA A 13 8.99 11.02 15.85
N SER A 14 9.20 12.33 16.00
CA SER A 14 8.32 13.37 15.45
C SER A 14 8.32 13.38 13.92
N HIS A 15 9.47 13.19 13.28
CA HIS A 15 9.56 13.12 11.82
C HIS A 15 8.82 11.89 11.27
N ARG A 16 8.98 10.74 11.92
CA ARG A 16 8.25 9.52 11.54
C ARG A 16 6.74 9.72 11.63
N GLN A 17 6.25 10.28 12.74
CA GLN A 17 4.84 10.54 12.93
C GLN A 17 4.29 11.51 11.88
N CYS A 18 5.01 12.61 11.59
CA CYS A 18 4.61 13.58 10.57
C CYS A 18 4.51 12.95 9.16
N VAL A 19 5.45 12.05 8.82
CA VAL A 19 5.39 11.30 7.56
C VAL A 19 4.19 10.36 7.54
N GLU A 20 3.97 9.58 8.60
CA GLU A 20 2.82 8.66 8.70
C GLU A 20 1.48 9.41 8.56
N GLU A 21 1.30 10.51 9.28
CA GLU A 21 0.10 11.36 9.21
C GLU A 21 -0.11 11.96 7.81
N LEU A 22 0.94 12.49 7.18
CA LEU A 22 0.85 13.03 5.82
C LEU A 22 0.43 11.96 4.80
N PHE A 23 0.96 10.75 4.92
CA PHE A 23 0.59 9.63 4.04
C PHE A 23 -0.85 9.18 4.27
N ASP A 24 -1.25 9.03 5.54
CA ASP A 24 -2.62 8.64 5.91
C ASP A 24 -3.65 9.67 5.43
N ASP A 25 -3.40 10.97 5.66
CA ASP A 25 -4.27 12.06 5.23
C ASP A 25 -4.40 12.13 3.70
N TYR A 26 -3.31 11.85 2.97
CA TYR A 26 -3.32 11.88 1.51
C TYR A 26 -3.93 10.63 0.87
N ALA A 27 -4.04 9.51 1.60
CA ALA A 27 -4.50 8.24 1.05
C ALA A 27 -5.89 8.33 0.41
N ASP A 28 -6.81 9.08 1.02
CA ASP A 28 -8.18 9.26 0.51
C ASP A 28 -8.22 10.05 -0.82
N ASP A 29 -7.27 10.95 -1.02
CA ASP A 29 -7.16 11.81 -2.19
C ASP A 29 -6.36 11.19 -3.34
N PHE A 30 -5.48 10.23 -3.00
CA PHE A 30 -4.57 9.59 -3.94
C PHE A 30 -5.30 8.97 -5.13
N ASP A 31 -6.33 8.16 -4.90
CA ASP A 31 -7.09 7.51 -5.97
C ASP A 31 -7.80 8.51 -6.88
N ARG A 32 -8.35 9.58 -6.29
CA ARG A 32 -9.02 10.64 -7.04
C ARG A 32 -8.03 11.32 -7.99
N HIS A 33 -6.83 11.60 -7.50
CA HIS A 33 -5.76 12.17 -8.33
C HIS A 33 -5.27 11.19 -9.41
N LEU A 34 -5.16 9.90 -9.12
CA LEU A 34 -4.85 8.88 -10.15
C LEU A 34 -5.90 8.90 -11.28
N GLY A 35 -7.19 9.01 -10.93
CA GLY A 35 -8.27 9.13 -11.89
C GLY A 35 -8.15 10.39 -12.77
N ALA A 36 -7.86 11.55 -12.16
CA ALA A 36 -7.64 12.80 -12.88
C ALA A 36 -6.46 12.74 -13.85
N LEU A 37 -5.40 12.02 -13.47
CA LEU A 37 -4.22 11.75 -14.30
C LEU A 37 -4.45 10.67 -15.37
N ARG A 38 -5.64 10.04 -15.40
CA ARG A 38 -5.95 8.90 -16.27
C ARG A 38 -4.92 7.78 -16.13
N TYR A 39 -4.49 7.52 -14.89
CA TYR A 39 -3.55 6.46 -14.59
C TYR A 39 -4.12 5.09 -14.97
N ASP A 40 -3.38 4.33 -15.78
CA ASP A 40 -3.84 3.02 -16.28
C ASP A 40 -2.73 1.97 -16.39
N ILE A 41 -1.66 2.11 -15.60
CA ILE A 41 -0.54 1.14 -15.58
C ILE A 41 -1.02 -0.31 -15.42
N PRO A 42 -2.02 -0.65 -14.56
CA PRO A 42 -2.47 -2.03 -14.42
C PRO A 42 -2.95 -2.66 -15.73
N SER A 43 -3.65 -1.89 -16.58
CA SER A 43 -4.08 -2.37 -17.88
C SER A 43 -2.93 -2.50 -18.87
N CYS A 44 -1.98 -1.55 -18.85
CA CYS A 44 -0.76 -1.63 -19.65
C CYS A 44 0.05 -2.90 -19.31
N LEU A 45 0.25 -3.19 -18.01
CA LEU A 45 0.94 -4.40 -17.56
C LEU A 45 0.20 -5.68 -17.97
N LEU A 46 -1.13 -5.70 -17.82
CA LEU A 46 -1.95 -6.84 -18.23
C LEU A 46 -1.86 -7.15 -19.73
N ALA A 47 -1.72 -6.11 -20.56
CA ALA A 47 -1.55 -6.25 -22.00
C ALA A 47 -0.19 -6.87 -22.39
N MET A 48 0.82 -6.75 -21.54
CA MET A 48 2.14 -7.36 -21.75
C MET A 48 2.20 -8.84 -21.36
N LEU A 49 1.22 -9.32 -20.58
CA LEU A 49 1.15 -10.72 -20.15
C LEU A 49 0.55 -11.61 -21.26
N PRO A 50 0.98 -12.87 -21.37
CA PRO A 50 0.39 -13.83 -22.30
C PRO A 50 -1.12 -13.96 -22.06
N MET A 51 -1.86 -14.29 -23.11
CA MET A 51 -3.30 -14.58 -23.03
C MET A 51 -3.54 -15.94 -22.37
N ALA A 52 -3.37 -15.99 -21.05
CA ALA A 52 -3.60 -17.16 -20.21
C ALA A 52 -4.56 -16.84 -19.07
N LYS A 53 -5.21 -17.90 -18.54
CA LYS A 53 -5.90 -17.87 -17.25
C LYS A 53 -4.99 -18.49 -16.19
N PHE A 54 -4.89 -17.83 -15.05
CA PHE A 54 -4.15 -18.27 -13.88
C PHE A 54 -5.10 -18.90 -12.86
N ASN A 55 -4.69 -19.97 -12.18
CA ASN A 55 -5.51 -20.57 -11.14
C ASN A 55 -5.61 -19.67 -9.90
N ARG A 56 -4.50 -19.00 -9.55
CA ARG A 56 -4.40 -18.09 -8.41
C ARG A 56 -3.61 -16.84 -8.80
N CYS A 57 -4.01 -15.70 -8.25
CA CYS A 57 -3.33 -14.42 -8.36
C CYS A 57 -3.33 -13.75 -6.99
N ILE A 58 -2.20 -13.14 -6.62
CA ILE A 58 -2.06 -12.36 -5.40
C ILE A 58 -1.71 -10.93 -5.82
N ASP A 59 -2.51 -9.97 -5.35
CA ASP A 59 -2.28 -8.53 -5.51
C ASP A 59 -1.60 -8.00 -4.24
N LEU A 60 -0.28 -7.75 -4.30
CA LEU A 60 0.54 -7.33 -3.17
C LEU A 60 0.61 -5.81 -3.10
N GLY A 61 0.22 -5.24 -1.96
CA GLY A 61 -0.05 -3.81 -1.86
C GLY A 61 -1.33 -3.46 -2.62
N CYS A 62 -2.40 -4.23 -2.38
CA CYS A 62 -3.61 -4.14 -3.21
C CYS A 62 -4.31 -2.78 -3.09
N GLY A 63 -4.04 -2.00 -2.03
CA GLY A 63 -4.61 -0.67 -1.83
C GLY A 63 -6.12 -0.70 -1.99
N THR A 64 -6.61 0.12 -2.92
CA THR A 64 -8.04 0.24 -3.24
C THR A 64 -8.53 -0.75 -4.30
N GLY A 65 -7.66 -1.66 -4.74
CA GLY A 65 -8.00 -2.78 -5.63
C GLY A 65 -7.94 -2.47 -7.13
N LEU A 66 -7.35 -1.33 -7.51
CA LEU A 66 -7.26 -0.88 -8.91
C LEU A 66 -6.60 -1.94 -9.82
N ALA A 67 -5.53 -2.58 -9.37
CA ALA A 67 -4.82 -3.60 -10.13
C ALA A 67 -5.58 -4.93 -10.17
N GLY A 68 -6.01 -5.42 -9.01
CA GLY A 68 -6.87 -6.60 -8.86
C GLY A 68 -8.09 -6.59 -9.79
N ALA A 69 -8.77 -5.45 -9.93
CA ALA A 69 -9.91 -5.29 -10.83
C ALA A 69 -9.57 -5.61 -12.30
N ARG A 70 -8.37 -5.25 -12.78
CA ARG A 70 -7.94 -5.53 -14.17
C ARG A 70 -7.61 -6.99 -14.38
N VAL A 71 -6.96 -7.64 -13.41
CA VAL A 71 -6.53 -9.04 -13.53
C VAL A 71 -7.62 -10.05 -13.16
N ARG A 72 -8.73 -9.60 -12.57
CA ARG A 72 -9.83 -10.46 -12.10
C ARG A 72 -10.33 -11.47 -13.15
N ALA A 73 -10.46 -11.05 -14.41
CA ALA A 73 -10.93 -11.91 -15.50
C ALA A 73 -9.88 -12.93 -15.97
N ARG A 74 -8.60 -12.73 -15.61
CA ARG A 74 -7.48 -13.60 -15.94
C ARG A 74 -7.21 -14.64 -14.85
N CYS A 75 -7.97 -14.69 -13.75
CA CYS A 75 -7.72 -15.64 -12.68
C CYS A 75 -8.99 -16.28 -12.10
N THR A 76 -8.86 -17.51 -11.61
CA THR A 76 -9.96 -18.21 -10.91
C THR A 76 -10.12 -17.65 -9.50
N LEU A 77 -9.01 -17.52 -8.76
CA LEU A 77 -8.96 -16.91 -7.44
C LEU A 77 -8.02 -15.70 -7.46
N LEU A 78 -8.47 -14.60 -6.85
CA LEU A 78 -7.72 -13.39 -6.63
C LEU A 78 -7.73 -13.06 -5.14
N GLU A 79 -6.57 -12.92 -4.54
CA GLU A 79 -6.38 -12.53 -3.14
C GLU A 79 -5.62 -11.20 -3.09
N GLY A 80 -6.17 -10.20 -2.41
CA GLY A 80 -5.49 -8.94 -2.16
C GLY A 80 -4.82 -8.96 -0.80
N VAL A 81 -3.58 -8.50 -0.72
CA VAL A 81 -2.82 -8.37 0.53
C VAL A 81 -2.31 -6.95 0.63
N ASP A 82 -2.61 -6.29 1.74
CA ASP A 82 -2.07 -4.98 2.06
C ASP A 82 -1.59 -4.93 3.51
N LEU A 83 -0.65 -4.04 3.78
CA LEU A 83 -0.22 -3.75 5.14
C LEU A 83 -1.30 -2.94 5.85
N PRO A 84 -1.50 -3.15 7.16
CA PRO A 84 -2.44 -2.35 7.91
C PRO A 84 -1.91 -0.91 8.00
N ARG A 85 -2.80 0.08 7.82
CA ARG A 85 -2.47 1.52 7.95
C ARG A 85 -1.83 1.86 9.30
N LYS A 86 -2.22 1.12 10.36
CA LYS A 86 -1.63 1.22 11.69
C LYS A 86 -1.22 -0.15 12.16
N ILE A 87 -0.05 -0.26 12.78
CA ILE A 87 0.30 -1.45 13.56
C ILE A 87 -0.71 -1.53 14.70
N PRO A 88 -1.50 -2.61 14.83
CA PRO A 88 -2.41 -2.77 15.95
C PRO A 88 -1.61 -2.74 17.27
N GLU A 89 -2.06 -1.96 18.25
CA GLU A 89 -1.44 -1.86 19.59
C GLU A 89 -1.26 -3.23 20.29
N ALA A 90 -1.97 -4.28 19.84
CA ALA A 90 -1.99 -5.60 20.47
C ALA A 90 -1.05 -6.64 19.82
N LEU A 91 -0.20 -6.28 18.86
CA LEU A 91 0.83 -7.19 18.34
C LEU A 91 2.10 -7.08 19.19
N GLU A 92 2.01 -7.52 20.44
CA GLU A 92 3.20 -7.87 21.22
C GLU A 92 3.95 -8.98 20.48
N PRO A 93 5.30 -8.91 20.39
CA PRO A 93 6.11 -9.91 19.71
C PRO A 93 5.85 -11.27 20.37
N THR A 94 5.20 -12.17 19.63
CA THR A 94 4.98 -13.54 20.07
C THR A 94 6.34 -14.22 20.10
N THR A 95 6.87 -14.42 21.32
CA THR A 95 8.10 -15.18 21.57
C THR A 95 7.85 -16.67 21.36
#